data_AF-A0A953A4Z5-F1
#
_entry.id   AF-A0A953A4Z5-F1
#
_cell.length_a   1.000
_cell.length_b   1.000
_cell.length_c   1.000
_cell.angle_alpha   90.00
_cell.angle_beta   90.00
_cell.angle_gamma   90.00
#
_symmetry.space_group_name_H-M   'P 1'
#
loop_
_entity.id
_entity.type
_entity.pdbx_description
1 polymer ?
#
loop_
_entity_poly.entity_id
_entity_poly.type
_entity_poly.pdbx_seq_one_letter_code
_entity_poly.pdbx_strand_id
1 'polypeptide(L)'
;GIYQITFRVSSSSGSSSSVRVDNFNIYEFSDSGFSNPVGGLQTDGAFLATSYAGAWSAGTADITIGAQTAALASTTAVVPAGTDRYFAIRGDVTVSGTGNSVSTILMGDAKFASDLTSGAMVLPGQASTTFLATTTFLNNIARTLDNDFIWRPFSTTTTQSATANDYSTGYGVPGLPTVQTNGQTIAN
;
A
#
# COMPACT_ATOMS: atom_id res chain seq x y z
N GLY A 1 12.15 -0.18 2.33
CA GLY A 1 11.41 -0.27 1.08
C GLY A 1 9.97 -0.62 1.35
N ILE A 2 9.03 0.09 0.75
CA ILE A 2 7.59 -0.17 0.87
C ILE A 2 7.20 -1.18 -0.20
N TYR A 3 6.60 -2.29 0.21
CA TYR A 3 6.13 -3.34 -0.70
C TYR A 3 4.68 -3.13 -1.09
N GLN A 4 3.85 -2.76 -0.13
CA GLN A 4 2.39 -2.71 -0.28
C GLN A 4 1.78 -1.62 0.59
N ILE A 5 0.74 -0.98 0.05
CA ILE A 5 -0.12 -0.03 0.75
C ILE A 5 -1.57 -0.40 0.46
N THR A 6 -2.41 -0.44 1.49
CA THR A 6 -3.85 -0.61 1.40
C THR A 6 -4.55 0.69 1.78
N PHE A 7 -5.53 1.09 0.97
CA PHE A 7 -6.44 2.17 1.30
C PHE A 7 -7.88 1.70 1.21
N ARG A 8 -8.72 2.24 2.08
CA ARG A 8 -10.16 2.06 2.04
C ARG A 8 -10.78 3.11 1.15
N VAL A 9 -11.62 2.69 0.22
CA VAL A 9 -12.47 3.57 -0.58
C VAL A 9 -13.94 3.38 -0.19
N SER A 10 -14.65 4.49 -0.01
CA SER A 10 -16.07 4.53 0.37
C SER A 10 -16.84 5.55 -0.46
N SER A 11 -18.12 5.30 -0.72
CA SER A 11 -19.01 6.22 -1.43
C SER A 11 -20.16 6.64 -0.53
N SER A 12 -20.65 7.87 -0.68
CA SER A 12 -21.93 8.28 -0.09
C SER A 12 -23.14 7.61 -0.77
N SER A 13 -22.94 7.03 -1.95
CA SER A 13 -23.96 6.29 -2.68
C SER A 13 -23.88 4.78 -2.42
N GLY A 14 -25.05 4.19 -2.15
CA GLY A 14 -25.21 2.73 -2.13
C GLY A 14 -25.36 2.10 -3.53
N SER A 15 -25.36 2.89 -4.61
CA SER A 15 -25.60 2.43 -5.97
C SER A 15 -24.34 2.46 -6.83
N SER A 16 -23.98 1.31 -7.40
CA SER A 16 -22.83 1.16 -8.32
C SER A 16 -22.99 1.94 -9.62
N SER A 17 -24.22 2.27 -10.00
CA SER A 17 -24.52 3.12 -11.16
C SER A 17 -24.31 4.61 -10.91
N SER A 18 -24.19 5.02 -9.64
CA SER A 18 -24.07 6.43 -9.23
C SER A 18 -22.64 6.87 -9.00
N VAL A 19 -21.80 5.98 -8.49
CA VAL A 19 -20.38 6.25 -8.26
C VAL A 19 -19.58 5.01 -8.62
N ARG A 20 -18.63 5.19 -9.54
CA ARG A 20 -17.63 4.19 -9.92
C ARG A 20 -16.26 4.85 -9.92
N VAL A 21 -15.27 4.12 -9.42
CA VAL A 21 -13.88 4.56 -9.48
C VAL A 21 -13.04 3.44 -10.08
N ASP A 22 -12.23 3.80 -11.07
CA ASP A 22 -11.39 2.90 -11.84
C ASP A 22 -9.93 3.33 -11.81
N ASN A 23 -9.06 2.48 -12.36
CA ASN A 23 -7.67 2.82 -12.63
C ASN A 23 -6.92 3.33 -11.38
N PHE A 24 -7.17 2.70 -10.23
CA PHE A 24 -6.47 3.06 -9.00
C PHE A 24 -4.96 2.86 -9.13
N ASN A 25 -4.20 3.81 -8.62
CA ASN A 25 -2.77 3.66 -8.42
C ASN A 25 -2.30 4.58 -7.28
N ILE A 26 -1.11 4.29 -6.76
CA ILE A 26 -0.42 5.11 -5.77
C ILE A 26 0.78 5.75 -6.45
N TYR A 27 0.95 7.04 -6.22
CA TYR A 27 2.03 7.83 -6.77
C TYR A 27 2.90 8.39 -5.65
N GLU A 28 4.22 8.20 -5.75
CA GLU A 28 5.21 8.68 -4.80
C GLU A 28 5.83 10.00 -5.27
N PHE A 29 5.93 10.97 -4.35
CA PHE A 29 6.50 12.29 -4.57
C PHE A 29 7.54 12.62 -3.51
N SER A 30 8.48 13.47 -3.91
CA SER A 30 9.55 13.97 -3.04
C SER A 30 9.17 15.27 -2.30
N ASP A 31 8.03 15.87 -2.65
CA ASP A 31 7.51 17.08 -2.06
C ASP A 31 6.04 16.94 -1.66
N SER A 32 5.63 17.70 -0.65
CA SER A 32 4.25 17.73 -0.14
C SER A 32 3.24 18.38 -1.11
N GLY A 33 3.72 19.04 -2.17
CA GLY A 33 2.89 19.59 -3.24
C GLY A 33 2.50 18.55 -4.30
N PHE A 34 2.99 17.31 -4.18
CA PHE A 34 2.76 16.23 -5.14
C PHE A 34 3.16 16.62 -6.57
N SER A 35 4.28 17.35 -6.71
CA SER A 35 4.72 17.94 -7.98
C SER A 35 5.95 17.29 -8.59
N ASN A 36 6.83 16.70 -7.77
CA ASN A 36 8.08 16.06 -8.18
C ASN A 36 8.01 14.55 -7.93
N PRO A 37 7.60 13.75 -8.95
CA PRO A 37 7.48 12.32 -8.80
C PRO A 37 8.84 11.67 -8.50
N VAL A 38 8.82 10.63 -7.67
CA VAL A 38 10.01 9.83 -7.34
C VAL A 38 10.18 8.73 -8.38
N GLY A 39 11.27 8.77 -9.13
CA GLY A 39 11.64 7.68 -10.02
C GLY A 39 12.14 6.43 -9.27
N GLY A 40 12.18 5.29 -9.96
CA GLY A 40 12.73 4.03 -9.44
C GLY A 40 11.79 2.84 -9.61
N LEU A 41 10.48 3.09 -9.58
CA LEU A 41 9.45 2.14 -10.01
C LEU A 41 9.02 2.47 -11.45
N GLN A 42 8.28 3.58 -11.58
CA GLN A 42 7.88 4.20 -12.83
C GLN A 42 8.40 5.63 -12.90
N THR A 43 8.47 6.22 -14.09
CA THR A 43 9.00 7.59 -14.29
C THR A 43 8.09 8.68 -13.75
N ASP A 44 6.80 8.40 -13.61
CA ASP A 44 5.78 9.29 -13.06
C ASP A 44 5.53 9.07 -11.57
N GLY A 45 6.32 8.19 -10.92
CA GLY A 45 6.20 7.86 -9.50
C GLY A 45 5.11 6.85 -9.18
N ALA A 46 4.43 6.28 -10.18
CA ALA A 46 3.42 5.26 -9.95
C ALA A 46 4.01 3.98 -9.31
N PHE A 47 3.21 3.30 -8.50
CA PHE A 47 3.55 1.99 -7.94
C PHE A 47 3.35 0.87 -8.97
N LEU A 48 2.27 0.95 -9.74
CA LEU A 48 1.94 -0.01 -10.80
C LEU A 48 2.29 0.58 -12.17
N ALA A 49 2.88 -0.23 -13.07
CA ALA A 49 3.10 0.18 -14.46
C ALA A 49 1.78 0.29 -15.25
N THR A 50 0.78 -0.51 -14.86
CA THR A 50 -0.61 -0.40 -15.33
C THR A 50 -1.50 -0.23 -14.11
N SER A 51 -2.32 0.82 -14.07
CA SER A 51 -3.25 1.05 -12.97
C SER A 51 -4.13 -0.17 -12.71
N TYR A 52 -4.56 -0.33 -11.46
CA TYR A 52 -5.41 -1.42 -11.02
C TYR A 52 -6.69 -1.47 -11.86
N ALA A 53 -6.85 -2.55 -12.61
CA ALA A 53 -7.95 -2.74 -13.55
C ALA A 53 -9.29 -3.07 -12.87
N GLY A 54 -9.30 -3.30 -11.55
CA GLY A 54 -10.52 -3.55 -10.80
C GLY A 54 -11.30 -2.25 -10.60
N ALA A 55 -12.50 -2.22 -11.17
CA ALA A 55 -13.47 -1.18 -10.90
C ALA A 55 -14.05 -1.37 -9.50
N TRP A 56 -14.02 -0.33 -8.68
CA TRP A 56 -14.82 -0.30 -7.47
C TRP A 56 -16.10 0.50 -7.71
N SER A 57 -17.22 0.01 -7.19
CA SER A 57 -18.51 0.67 -7.33
C SER A 57 -19.36 0.48 -6.07
N ALA A 58 -19.70 1.59 -5.43
CA ALA A 58 -20.50 1.70 -4.20
C ALA A 58 -20.00 0.95 -2.95
N GLY A 59 -20.51 1.37 -1.79
CA GLY A 59 -20.20 0.75 -0.50
C GLY A 59 -18.83 1.15 0.05
N THR A 60 -18.13 0.19 0.64
CA THR A 60 -16.79 0.34 1.22
C THR A 60 -15.95 -0.86 0.83
N ALA A 61 -14.73 -0.64 0.35
CA ALA A 61 -13.78 -1.71 0.06
C ALA A 61 -12.35 -1.28 0.38
N ASP A 62 -11.52 -2.25 0.73
CA ASP A 62 -10.09 -2.06 0.88
C ASP A 62 -9.39 -2.45 -0.43
N ILE A 63 -8.57 -1.55 -0.95
CA ILE A 63 -7.83 -1.70 -2.20
C ILE A 63 -6.35 -1.72 -1.86
N THR A 64 -5.68 -2.79 -2.26
CA THR A 64 -4.28 -3.04 -1.98
C THR A 64 -3.44 -2.84 -3.24
N ILE A 65 -2.43 -1.98 -3.16
CA ILE A 65 -1.51 -1.67 -4.25
C ILE A 65 -0.08 -2.04 -3.82
N GLY A 66 0.53 -2.95 -4.57
CA GLY A 66 1.92 -3.37 -4.40
C GLY A 66 2.85 -2.69 -5.40
N ALA A 67 4.09 -2.41 -5.00
CA ALA A 67 5.10 -1.82 -5.87
C ALA A 67 5.55 -2.81 -6.97
N GLN A 68 5.64 -2.34 -8.21
CA GLN A 68 6.07 -3.12 -9.37
C GLN A 68 7.11 -2.38 -10.19
N THR A 69 8.00 -3.14 -10.83
CA THR A 69 8.89 -2.63 -11.87
C THR A 69 8.12 -2.36 -13.16
N ALA A 70 8.70 -1.60 -14.10
CA ALA A 70 8.13 -1.41 -15.44
C ALA A 70 7.88 -2.73 -16.21
N ALA A 71 8.53 -3.83 -15.82
CA ALA A 71 8.32 -5.16 -16.38
C ALA A 71 7.24 -5.97 -15.62
N LEU A 72 6.41 -5.32 -14.80
CA LEU A 72 5.31 -5.93 -14.02
C LEU A 72 5.77 -6.94 -12.96
N ALA A 73 7.05 -6.91 -12.55
CA ALA A 73 7.55 -7.74 -11.48
C ALA A 73 7.43 -7.03 -10.11
N SER A 74 6.96 -7.73 -9.07
CA SER A 74 6.87 -7.20 -7.71
C SER A 74 8.24 -6.73 -7.20
N THR A 75 8.25 -5.61 -6.50
CA THR A 75 9.46 -4.99 -5.94
C THR A 75 9.10 -4.13 -4.71
N THR A 76 9.93 -3.15 -4.35
CA THR A 76 9.67 -2.19 -3.28
C THR A 76 9.95 -0.75 -3.72
N ALA A 77 9.15 0.21 -3.27
CA ALA A 77 9.48 1.64 -3.33
C ALA A 77 10.56 1.99 -2.29
N VAL A 78 11.54 2.82 -2.63
CA VAL A 78 12.65 3.17 -1.72
C VAL A 78 12.43 4.53 -1.09
N VAL A 79 12.38 4.53 0.25
CA VAL A 79 12.46 5.72 1.10
C VAL A 79 13.90 5.81 1.63
N PRO A 80 14.73 6.75 1.15
CA PRO A 80 16.07 6.97 1.69
C PRO A 80 16.04 7.38 3.16
N ALA A 81 17.10 7.03 3.90
CA ALA A 81 17.21 7.38 5.31
C ALA A 81 17.16 8.90 5.53
N GLY A 82 16.35 9.33 6.49
CA GLY A 82 16.22 10.76 6.85
C GLY A 82 15.47 11.61 5.82
N THR A 83 14.76 10.99 4.87
CA THR A 83 13.95 11.70 3.87
C THR A 83 12.48 11.37 4.01
N ASP A 84 11.64 12.36 3.74
CA ASP A 84 10.20 12.19 3.66
C ASP A 84 9.77 11.81 2.25
N ARG A 85 8.69 11.03 2.16
CA ARG A 85 8.00 10.67 0.92
C ARG A 85 6.52 10.93 1.07
N TYR A 86 5.92 11.42 0.00
CA TYR A 86 4.51 11.80 -0.04
C TYR A 86 3.78 10.91 -1.04
N PHE A 87 2.62 10.40 -0.66
CA PHE A 87 1.86 9.46 -1.48
C PHE A 87 0.51 10.06 -1.86
N ALA A 88 0.17 9.99 -3.14
CA ALA A 88 -1.16 10.34 -3.64
C ALA A 88 -1.85 9.09 -4.20
N ILE A 89 -3.08 8.85 -3.77
CA ILE A 89 -3.97 7.88 -4.40
C ILE A 89 -4.68 8.59 -5.54
N ARG A 90 -4.66 8.00 -6.74
CA ARG A 90 -5.38 8.52 -7.90
C ARG A 90 -6.22 7.41 -8.50
N GLY A 91 -7.34 7.81 -9.10
CA GLY A 91 -8.25 6.95 -9.84
C GLY A 91 -9.24 7.80 -10.63
N ASP A 92 -9.87 7.20 -11.62
CA ASP A 92 -10.83 7.85 -12.51
C ASP A 92 -12.23 7.72 -11.91
N VAL A 93 -12.82 8.84 -11.52
CA VAL A 93 -14.16 8.85 -10.91
C VAL A 93 -15.23 9.10 -11.96
N THR A 94 -16.15 8.17 -12.09
CA THR A 94 -17.40 8.35 -12.84
C THR A 94 -18.55 8.51 -11.85
N VAL A 95 -19.21 9.67 -11.88
CA VAL A 95 -20.36 9.98 -11.03
C VAL A 95 -21.59 10.27 -11.88
N SER A 96 -22.76 9.75 -11.49
CA SER A 96 -24.04 10.17 -12.05
C SER A 96 -24.92 10.83 -10.98
N GLY A 97 -25.47 12.00 -11.30
CA GLY A 97 -26.22 12.85 -10.36
C GLY A 97 -25.33 13.76 -9.50
N THR A 98 -25.96 14.61 -8.69
CA THR A 98 -25.31 15.60 -7.80
C THR A 98 -25.34 15.15 -6.35
N GLY A 99 -24.36 15.54 -5.54
CA GLY A 99 -24.31 15.28 -4.10
C GLY A 99 -23.69 13.93 -3.72
N ASN A 100 -23.07 13.25 -4.67
CA ASN A 100 -22.30 12.03 -4.40
C ASN A 100 -20.86 12.40 -4.00
N SER A 101 -20.25 11.58 -3.15
CA SER A 101 -18.86 11.72 -2.77
C SER A 101 -18.13 10.39 -2.74
N VAL A 102 -16.81 10.46 -2.94
CA VAL A 102 -15.86 9.37 -2.74
C VAL A 102 -14.92 9.79 -1.62
N SER A 103 -14.73 8.91 -0.65
CA SER A 103 -13.74 9.07 0.41
C SER A 103 -12.67 7.98 0.31
N THR A 104 -11.42 8.37 0.50
CA THR A 104 -10.29 7.44 0.63
C THR A 104 -9.61 7.62 1.97
N ILE A 105 -9.22 6.52 2.60
CA ILE A 105 -8.50 6.50 3.87
C ILE A 105 -7.32 5.53 3.75
N LEU A 106 -6.11 5.96 4.13
CA LEU A 106 -4.98 5.04 4.28
C LEU A 106 -5.22 4.17 5.52
N MET A 107 -5.18 2.85 5.33
CA MET A 107 -5.33 1.86 6.39
C MET A 107 -3.99 1.66 7.11
N GLY A 108 -4.05 1.31 8.39
CA GLY A 108 -2.88 1.00 9.20
C GLY A 108 -3.04 -0.33 9.92
N ASP A 109 -1.96 -0.80 10.55
CA ASP A 109 -1.93 -2.13 11.13
C ASP A 109 -2.00 -2.07 12.66
N ALA A 110 -3.03 -2.68 13.25
CA ALA A 110 -3.33 -2.56 14.68
C ALA A 110 -2.51 -3.51 15.55
N LYS A 111 -1.90 -4.52 14.94
CA LYS A 111 -1.14 -5.54 15.64
C LYS A 111 0.21 -5.78 15.00
N PHE A 112 1.21 -5.88 15.86
CA PHE A 112 2.48 -6.48 15.50
C PHE A 112 2.26 -7.94 15.12
N ALA A 113 3.00 -8.43 14.12
CA ALA A 113 3.06 -9.86 13.83
C ALA A 113 3.85 -10.59 14.95
N SER A 114 3.25 -10.77 16.12
CA SER A 114 3.87 -11.45 17.26
C SER A 114 3.92 -12.97 17.10
N ASP A 115 3.08 -13.52 16.23
CA ASP A 115 2.91 -14.97 16.04
C ASP A 115 3.70 -15.50 14.83
N LEU A 116 4.89 -14.94 14.58
CA LEU A 116 5.83 -15.48 13.58
C LEU A 116 6.31 -16.87 14.06
N THR A 117 5.67 -17.93 13.57
CA THR A 117 6.10 -19.31 13.83
C THR A 117 7.41 -19.62 13.09
N SER A 118 8.18 -20.59 13.59
CA SER A 118 9.37 -21.10 12.86
C SER A 118 8.92 -21.67 11.50
N GLY A 119 9.19 -20.94 10.41
CA GLY A 119 8.65 -21.18 9.07
C GLY A 119 8.10 -19.93 8.40
N ALA A 120 7.75 -18.90 9.17
CA ALA A 120 7.48 -17.53 8.69
C ALA A 120 8.74 -16.85 8.15
N MET A 121 9.88 -17.23 8.73
CA MET A 121 11.24 -16.87 8.36
C MET A 121 11.87 -17.99 7.53
N VAL A 122 11.81 -17.82 6.21
CA VAL A 122 12.74 -18.36 5.20
C VAL A 122 12.66 -19.86 4.87
N LEU A 123 13.01 -20.12 3.61
CA LEU A 123 13.69 -21.31 3.10
C LEU A 123 14.59 -22.00 4.16
N PRO A 124 14.79 -23.33 4.07
CA PRO A 124 15.52 -24.11 5.07
C PRO A 124 16.87 -23.48 5.46
N GLY A 125 17.07 -23.19 6.76
CA GLY A 125 18.39 -22.85 7.32
C GLY A 125 18.62 -21.42 7.84
N GLN A 126 17.60 -20.56 7.96
CA GLN A 126 17.76 -19.22 8.56
C GLN A 126 17.15 -19.11 9.97
N ALA A 127 17.72 -18.21 10.79
CA ALA A 127 17.39 -18.06 12.20
C ALA A 127 15.95 -17.56 12.44
N SER A 128 15.27 -18.17 13.42
CA SER A 128 13.87 -17.91 13.81
C SER A 128 13.70 -16.79 14.86
N THR A 129 14.62 -15.83 14.93
CA THR A 129 14.63 -14.80 15.99
C THR A 129 14.37 -13.39 15.48
N THR A 130 14.05 -13.22 14.20
CA THR A 130 13.81 -11.90 13.62
C THR A 130 12.33 -11.54 13.67
N PHE A 131 12.04 -10.27 13.93
CA PHE A 131 10.69 -9.68 13.87
C PHE A 131 10.18 -9.48 12.44
N LEU A 132 10.81 -10.15 11.47
CA LEU A 132 10.63 -9.95 10.06
C LEU A 132 10.30 -11.27 9.37
N ALA A 133 9.55 -11.20 8.28
CA ALA A 133 9.00 -12.34 7.57
C ALA A 133 9.11 -12.17 6.06
N THR A 134 8.62 -13.18 5.33
CA THR A 134 8.42 -13.07 3.88
C THR A 134 7.13 -12.31 3.57
N THR A 135 7.06 -11.65 2.41
CA THR A 135 5.82 -11.05 1.90
C THR A 135 4.70 -12.09 1.75
N THR A 136 5.03 -13.30 1.29
CA THR A 136 4.11 -14.43 1.18
C THR A 136 3.47 -14.76 2.53
N PHE A 137 4.23 -14.79 3.62
CA PHE A 137 3.70 -15.07 4.95
C PHE A 137 2.70 -13.98 5.38
N LEU A 138 3.10 -12.71 5.27
CA LEU A 138 2.25 -11.57 5.65
C LEU A 138 0.97 -11.47 4.79
N ASN A 139 1.03 -11.91 3.54
CA ASN A 139 -0.13 -11.93 2.64
C ASN A 139 -1.05 -13.15 2.82
N ASN A 140 -0.55 -14.29 3.28
CA ASN A 140 -1.33 -15.55 3.34
C ASN A 140 -1.87 -15.91 4.73
N ILE A 141 -1.30 -15.38 5.82
CA ILE A 141 -1.92 -15.47 7.16
C ILE A 141 -2.99 -14.38 7.35
N ALA A 142 -3.22 -13.58 6.29
CA ALA A 142 -4.20 -12.50 6.20
C ALA A 142 -5.57 -12.93 6.73
N ARG A 143 -5.90 -12.39 7.91
CA ARG A 143 -7.21 -12.10 8.52
C ARG A 143 -7.13 -11.97 10.04
N THR A 144 -6.06 -12.45 10.69
CA THR A 144 -5.78 -12.15 12.11
C THR A 144 -4.71 -11.09 12.32
N LEU A 145 -3.83 -10.92 11.33
CA LEU A 145 -2.83 -9.86 11.23
C LEU A 145 -3.32 -8.84 10.20
N ASP A 146 -3.41 -7.58 10.62
CA ASP A 146 -3.59 -6.46 9.68
C ASP A 146 -2.33 -6.39 8.81
N ASN A 147 -2.51 -6.39 7.48
CA ASN A 147 -1.44 -6.40 6.49
C ASN A 147 -1.62 -5.26 5.47
N ASP A 148 -2.16 -4.15 5.95
CA ASP A 148 -2.50 -2.97 5.18
C ASP A 148 -1.26 -2.18 4.76
N PHE A 149 -0.16 -2.27 5.49
CA PHE A 149 1.10 -1.67 5.10
C PHE A 149 2.24 -2.67 5.26
N ILE A 150 2.84 -3.12 4.16
CA ILE A 150 3.98 -4.05 4.22
C ILE A 150 5.23 -3.33 3.74
N TRP A 151 6.27 -3.40 4.57
CA TRP A 151 7.54 -2.73 4.29
C TRP A 151 8.69 -3.55 4.85
N ARG A 152 9.91 -3.24 4.40
CA ARG A 152 11.14 -3.77 4.96
C ARG A 152 12.10 -2.64 5.31
N PRO A 153 12.87 -2.72 6.39
CA PRO A 153 14.05 -1.88 6.53
C PRO A 153 14.99 -2.13 5.34
N PHE A 154 15.64 -1.08 4.86
CA PHE A 154 16.56 -1.18 3.74
C PHE A 154 17.87 -0.51 4.10
N SER A 155 18.98 -1.21 3.87
CA SER A 155 20.33 -0.64 3.92
C SER A 155 20.78 -0.32 2.51
N THR A 156 21.68 0.65 2.34
CA THR A 156 22.28 0.98 1.02
C THR A 156 23.01 -0.21 0.38
N THR A 157 23.29 -1.27 1.14
CA THR A 157 23.96 -2.50 0.70
C THR A 157 23.02 -3.67 0.43
N THR A 158 21.73 -3.57 0.73
CA THR A 158 20.76 -4.65 0.48
C THR A 158 20.16 -4.52 -0.91
N THR A 159 19.92 -5.63 -1.60
CA THR A 159 19.25 -5.61 -2.91
C THR A 159 17.74 -5.39 -2.73
N GLN A 160 17.15 -4.55 -3.57
CA GLN A 160 15.69 -4.42 -3.68
C GLN A 160 15.12 -5.74 -4.21
N SER A 161 14.30 -6.42 -3.40
CA SER A 161 13.72 -7.71 -3.78
C SER A 161 12.44 -7.97 -3.01
N ALA A 162 11.36 -8.28 -3.74
CA ALA A 162 10.10 -8.77 -3.19
C ALA A 162 10.20 -10.14 -2.51
N THR A 163 11.27 -10.90 -2.76
CA THR A 163 11.51 -12.25 -2.20
C THR A 163 12.45 -12.25 -1.00
N ALA A 164 12.83 -11.08 -0.50
CA ALA A 164 13.56 -10.99 0.75
C ALA A 164 12.70 -11.45 1.94
N ASN A 165 13.35 -11.77 3.05
CA ASN A 165 12.70 -12.32 4.24
C ASN A 165 12.79 -11.40 5.45
N ASP A 166 12.83 -10.10 5.18
CA ASP A 166 13.02 -9.04 6.15
C ASP A 166 11.86 -8.02 6.11
N TYR A 167 10.63 -8.48 5.87
CA TYR A 167 9.42 -7.65 5.85
C TYR A 167 8.69 -7.60 7.19
N SER A 168 8.00 -6.50 7.45
CA SER A 168 7.12 -6.28 8.59
C SER A 168 5.84 -5.57 8.15
N THR A 169 4.85 -5.53 9.05
CA THR A 169 3.63 -4.72 8.88
C THR A 169 3.89 -3.27 9.30
N GLY A 170 2.91 -2.39 9.08
CA GLY A 170 2.95 -0.98 9.46
C GLY A 170 2.79 -0.73 10.96
N TYR A 171 2.63 -1.78 11.77
CA TYR A 171 2.47 -1.62 13.21
C TYR A 171 3.71 -0.94 13.81
N GLY A 172 3.47 0.17 14.52
CA GLY A 172 4.53 0.93 15.18
C GLY A 172 5.40 1.76 14.24
N VAL A 173 5.07 1.86 12.95
CA VAL A 173 5.71 2.82 12.04
C VAL A 173 5.35 4.25 12.48
N PRO A 174 6.33 5.08 12.85
CA PRO A 174 6.05 6.46 13.26
C PRO A 174 5.30 7.22 12.15
N GLY A 175 4.21 7.89 12.53
CA GLY A 175 3.38 8.64 11.58
C GLY A 175 2.31 7.81 10.86
N LEU A 176 2.31 6.48 10.98
CA LEU A 176 1.22 5.63 10.52
C LEU A 176 0.30 5.26 11.70
N PRO A 177 -1.01 5.57 11.63
CA PRO A 177 -1.96 5.16 12.67
C PRO A 177 -2.08 3.64 12.75
N THR A 178 -2.53 3.14 13.90
CA THR A 178 -2.77 1.71 14.13
C THR A 178 -4.05 1.18 13.48
N VAL A 179 -4.94 2.04 13.01
CA VAL A 179 -6.20 1.59 12.40
C VAL A 179 -6.36 2.23 11.04
N GLN A 180 -6.39 3.55 11.00
CA GLN A 180 -6.58 4.28 9.77
C GLN A 180 -6.26 5.77 9.97
N THR A 181 -5.95 6.45 8.87
CA THR A 181 -5.77 7.91 8.81
C THR A 181 -7.11 8.66 8.77
N ASN A 182 -7.03 9.99 8.76
CA ASN A 182 -8.20 10.82 8.44
C ASN A 182 -8.55 10.67 6.95
N GLY A 183 -9.84 10.52 6.67
CA GLY A 183 -10.33 10.40 5.30
C GLY A 183 -10.17 11.68 4.49
N GLN A 184 -9.87 11.50 3.20
CA GLN A 184 -9.91 12.54 2.19
C GLN A 184 -11.17 12.30 1.35
N THR A 185 -12.04 13.32 1.25
CA THR A 185 -13.31 13.22 0.53
C THR A 185 -13.34 14.20 -0.64
N ILE A 186 -13.76 13.70 -1.80
CA ILE A 186 -14.07 14.52 -2.99
C ILE A 186 -15.57 14.36 -3.25
N ALA A 187 -16.26 15.47 -3.54
CA ALA A 187 -17.69 15.49 -3.84
C ALA A 187 -17.95 16.18 -5.19
N ASN A 188 -19.04 15.78 -5.85
CA ASN A 188 -19.60 16.40 -7.06
C ASN A 188 -20.88 17.17 -6.71
#